data_AF-A0A3P6TQ24-F1
#
_entry.id   AF-A0A3P6TQ24-F1
#
_cell.length_a   1.000
_cell.length_b   1.000
_cell.length_c   1.000
_cell.angle_alpha   90.00
_cell.angle_beta   90.00
_cell.angle_gamma   90.00
#
_symmetry.space_group_name_H-M   'P 1'
#
loop_
_entity.id
_entity.type
_entity.pdbx_description
1 polymer ?
#
loop_
_entity_poly.entity_id
_entity_poly.type
_entity_poly.pdbx_seq_one_letter_code
_entity_poly.pdbx_strand_id
1 'polypeptide(L)'
;MLKEAAGGDASEKQESAFMENVYVLKRTDQIIALETIIMDRETSHSDFVFYVDRLIRLVVEEGLNRLPYTNIEIETPAYVKYKGIAFCRGNCGVSICRGGEAMEKALRQCCRLLYEFRL
;
A
#
# COMPACT_ATOMS: atom_id res chain seq x y z
N MET A 1 23.02 -24.93 33.67
CA MET A 1 23.79 -24.18 32.65
C MET A 1 22.80 -23.49 31.75
N LEU A 2 22.50 -22.23 32.07
CA LEU A 2 21.68 -21.34 31.26
C LEU A 2 22.51 -20.84 30.08
N LYS A 3 21.93 -20.84 28.88
CA LYS A 3 22.02 -19.71 27.96
C LYS A 3 20.83 -19.75 27.00
N GLU A 4 19.90 -18.85 27.26
CA GLU A 4 18.99 -18.30 26.27
C GLU A 4 19.79 -17.61 25.16
N ALA A 5 19.26 -17.66 23.94
CA ALA A 5 19.58 -16.69 22.90
C ALA A 5 18.27 -15.97 22.54
N ALA A 6 17.98 -14.94 23.34
CA ALA A 6 17.03 -13.90 22.99
C ALA A 6 17.61 -13.01 21.89
N GLY A 7 16.72 -12.39 21.12
CA GLY A 7 16.90 -11.01 20.69
C GLY A 7 17.69 -10.81 19.39
N GLY A 8 16.92 -10.70 18.31
CA GLY A 8 17.33 -9.99 17.11
C GLY A 8 16.17 -9.14 16.59
N ASP A 9 15.51 -8.39 17.47
CA ASP A 9 14.67 -7.26 17.06
C ASP A 9 15.60 -6.24 16.39
N ALA A 10 15.62 -6.25 15.06
CA ALA A 10 16.28 -5.22 14.28
C ALA A 10 15.44 -3.94 14.40
N SER A 11 15.70 -3.20 15.48
CA SER A 11 15.32 -1.82 15.68
C SER A 11 15.85 -0.96 14.53
N GLU A 12 15.04 -0.73 13.51
CA GLU A 12 15.13 0.48 12.66
C GLU A 12 14.41 1.64 13.37
N LYS A 13 14.97 2.06 14.50
CA LYS A 13 14.82 3.44 14.97
C LYS A 13 16.08 4.19 14.54
N GLN A 14 16.08 4.84 13.38
CA GLN A 14 16.81 6.09 13.11
C GLN A 14 16.65 6.57 11.65
N GLU A 15 15.57 7.29 11.38
CA GLU A 15 15.56 8.41 10.41
C GLU A 15 14.43 9.41 10.76
N SER A 16 14.16 9.60 12.05
CA SER A 16 12.94 10.27 12.53
C SER A 16 13.04 11.80 12.62
N ALA A 17 13.94 12.45 11.89
CA ALA A 17 14.15 13.90 12.00
C ALA A 17 13.96 14.68 10.70
N PHE A 18 13.85 14.03 9.54
CA PHE A 18 13.89 14.76 8.25
C PHE A 18 12.59 14.75 7.44
N MET A 19 11.57 13.99 7.82
CA MET A 19 10.41 13.81 6.95
C MET A 19 9.09 13.75 7.71
N GLU A 20 8.51 14.91 8.03
CA GLU A 20 7.18 15.03 8.64
C GLU A 20 6.06 14.42 7.77
N ASN A 21 6.27 14.38 6.45
CA ASN A 21 5.27 13.93 5.47
C ASN A 21 5.60 12.57 4.81
N VAL A 22 6.59 11.82 5.32
CA VAL A 22 6.91 10.49 4.78
C VAL A 22 6.35 9.42 5.70
N TYR A 23 5.58 8.52 5.10
CA TYR A 23 4.94 7.41 5.77
C TYR A 23 5.55 6.12 5.24
N VAL A 24 6.16 5.37 6.14
CA VAL A 24 6.73 4.06 5.82
C VAL A 24 5.66 3.00 6.05
N LEU A 25 5.51 2.09 5.08
CA LEU A 25 4.63 0.93 5.18
C LEU A 25 5.06 0.07 6.38
N LYS A 26 4.10 -0.47 7.15
CA LYS A 26 4.42 -1.35 8.27
C LYS A 26 5.22 -2.57 7.77
N ARG A 27 6.46 -2.72 8.23
CA ARG A 27 7.32 -3.86 7.91
C ARG A 27 6.70 -5.13 8.53
N THR A 28 6.12 -5.98 7.70
CA THR A 28 5.61 -7.30 8.07
C THR A 28 6.48 -8.37 7.41
N ASP A 29 6.53 -9.57 7.99
CA ASP A 29 7.29 -10.70 7.42
C ASP A 29 6.92 -10.99 5.96
N GLN A 30 5.65 -10.74 5.61
CA GLN A 30 5.16 -10.86 4.22
C GLN A 30 5.80 -9.85 3.29
N ILE A 31 5.91 -8.58 3.70
CA ILE A 31 6.53 -7.53 2.89
C ILE A 31 8.02 -7.80 2.74
N ILE A 32 8.69 -8.22 3.81
CA ILE A 32 10.11 -8.58 3.76
C ILE A 32 10.34 -9.75 2.80
N ALA A 33 9.47 -10.77 2.82
CA ALA A 33 9.56 -11.89 1.88
C ALA A 33 9.34 -11.43 0.43
N LEU A 34 8.35 -10.56 0.18
CA LEU A 34 8.11 -9.99 -1.15
C LEU A 34 9.32 -9.18 -1.64
N GLU A 35 9.85 -8.29 -0.78
CA GLU A 35 11.03 -7.49 -1.05
C GLU A 35 12.27 -8.36 -1.34
N THR A 36 12.42 -9.47 -0.63
CA THR A 36 13.52 -10.42 -0.86
C THR A 36 13.42 -11.03 -2.26
N ILE A 37 12.22 -11.48 -2.67
CA ILE A 37 12.02 -12.13 -3.97
C ILE A 37 12.21 -11.13 -5.14
N ILE A 38 11.74 -9.89 -5.00
CA ILE A 38 11.92 -8.88 -6.06
C ILE A 38 13.38 -8.40 -6.19
N MET A 39 14.17 -8.49 -5.11
CA MET A 39 15.58 -8.11 -5.10
C MET A 39 16.51 -9.25 -5.53
N ASP A 40 16.00 -10.48 -5.57
CA ASP A 40 16.75 -11.63 -6.04
C ASP A 40 16.94 -11.58 -7.57
N ARG A 41 18.20 -11.75 -7.99
CA ARG A 41 18.61 -11.74 -9.40
C ARG A 41 18.20 -13.02 -10.14
N GLU A 42 17.99 -14.11 -9.42
CA GLU A 42 17.61 -15.41 -10.01
C GLU A 42 16.10 -15.52 -10.28
N THR A 43 15.30 -14.58 -9.80
CA THR A 43 13.83 -14.56 -9.97
C THR A 43 13.43 -14.47 -11.44
N SER A 44 12.48 -15.32 -11.84
CA SER A 44 11.94 -15.31 -13.20
C SER A 44 11.15 -14.02 -13.47
N HIS A 45 11.10 -13.57 -14.73
CA HIS A 45 10.35 -12.35 -15.07
C HIS A 45 8.86 -12.44 -14.71
N SER A 46 8.22 -13.61 -14.88
CA SER A 46 6.82 -13.80 -14.51
C SER A 46 6.58 -13.67 -13.01
N ASP A 47 7.49 -14.24 -12.21
CA ASP A 47 7.40 -14.16 -10.75
C ASP A 47 7.68 -12.73 -10.28
N PHE A 48 8.67 -12.06 -10.87
CA PHE A 48 8.95 -10.66 -10.58
C PHE A 48 7.71 -9.77 -10.77
N VAL A 49 7.07 -9.85 -11.95
CA VAL A 49 5.85 -9.07 -12.24
C VAL A 49 4.73 -9.42 -11.24
N PHE A 50 4.55 -10.69 -10.91
CA PHE A 50 3.52 -11.14 -9.98
C PHE A 50 3.73 -10.59 -8.55
N TYR A 51 4.96 -10.65 -8.04
CA TYR A 51 5.28 -10.17 -6.69
C TYR A 51 5.31 -8.65 -6.60
N VAL A 52 5.78 -7.95 -7.64
CA VAL A 52 5.74 -6.49 -7.71
C VAL A 52 4.29 -5.98 -7.76
N ASP A 53 3.42 -6.57 -8.59
CA ASP A 53 1.98 -6.22 -8.62
C ASP A 53 1.34 -6.36 -7.24
N ARG A 54 1.73 -7.39 -6.48
CA ARG A 54 1.25 -7.62 -5.12
C ARG A 54 1.75 -6.57 -4.12
N LEU A 55 3.02 -6.20 -4.19
CA LEU A 55 3.60 -5.16 -3.33
C LEU A 55 3.00 -3.78 -3.64
N ILE A 56 2.88 -3.43 -4.92
CA ILE A 56 2.27 -2.16 -5.38
C ILE A 56 0.87 -2.01 -4.79
N ARG A 57 0.06 -3.07 -4.81
CA ARG A 57 -1.30 -3.02 -4.28
C ARG A 57 -1.34 -2.68 -2.79
N LEU A 58 -0.45 -3.25 -1.99
CA LEU A 58 -0.33 -2.91 -0.56
C LEU A 58 0.05 -1.44 -0.37
N VAL A 59 0.98 -0.93 -1.17
CA VAL A 59 1.41 0.48 -1.13
C VAL A 59 0.26 1.41 -1.53
N VAL A 60 -0.49 1.07 -2.57
CA VAL A 60 -1.65 1.86 -3.02
C VAL A 60 -2.76 1.87 -1.96
N GLU A 61 -3.09 0.73 -1.38
CA GLU A 61 -4.12 0.64 -0.32
C GLU A 61 -3.76 1.54 0.88
N GLU A 62 -2.50 1.51 1.34
CA GLU A 62 -2.04 2.38 2.42
C GLU A 62 -1.96 3.86 2.04
N GLY A 63 -1.64 4.16 0.78
CA GLY A 63 -1.71 5.53 0.25
C GLY A 63 -3.14 6.07 0.24
N LEU A 64 -4.11 5.25 -0.17
CA LEU A 64 -5.54 5.62 -0.19
C LEU A 64 -6.11 5.84 1.22
N ASN A 65 -5.62 5.11 2.22
CA ASN A 65 -6.03 5.29 3.63
C ASN A 65 -5.71 6.69 4.18
N ARG A 66 -4.80 7.44 3.55
CA ARG A 66 -4.44 8.80 3.96
C ARG A 66 -5.23 9.90 3.24
N LEU A 67 -6.06 9.53 2.26
CA LEU A 67 -6.90 10.49 1.56
C LEU A 67 -8.04 10.99 2.46
N PRO A 68 -8.53 12.22 2.23
CA PRO A 68 -9.64 12.76 3.00
C PRO A 68 -10.91 11.92 2.79
N TYR A 69 -11.55 11.57 3.90
CA TYR A 69 -12.80 10.83 3.95
C TYR A 69 -13.88 11.63 4.71
N THR A 70 -15.15 11.36 4.38
CA THR A 70 -16.34 11.93 5.01
C THR A 70 -17.16 10.81 5.66
N ASN A 71 -17.69 11.05 6.86
CA ASN A 71 -18.58 10.10 7.53
C ASN A 71 -19.96 10.09 6.87
N ILE A 72 -20.48 8.91 6.57
CA ILE A 72 -21.82 8.73 5.97
C ILE A 72 -22.58 7.68 6.75
N GLU A 73 -23.84 7.96 7.07
CA GLU A 73 -24.76 6.96 7.62
C GLU A 73 -25.53 6.33 6.46
N ILE A 74 -25.43 5.01 6.31
CA ILE A 74 -26.22 4.24 5.35
C ILE A 74 -27.22 3.35 6.08
N GLU A 75 -28.39 3.17 5.49
CA GLU A 75 -29.36 2.20 5.97
C GLU A 75 -29.04 0.85 5.34
N THR A 76 -28.72 -0.13 6.18
CA THR A 76 -28.49 -1.50 5.71
C THR A 76 -29.81 -2.12 5.24
N PRO A 77 -29.79 -3.15 4.37
CA PRO A 77 -31.01 -3.89 3.99
C PRO A 77 -31.78 -4.50 5.17
N ALA A 78 -31.16 -4.57 6.35
CA ALA A 78 -31.77 -4.99 7.61
C ALA A 78 -32.44 -3.83 8.38
N TYR A 79 -32.60 -2.64 7.78
CA TYR A 79 -33.15 -1.43 8.39
C TYR A 79 -32.38 -0.94 9.63
N VAL A 80 -31.09 -1.28 9.72
CA VAL A 80 -30.18 -0.79 10.76
C VAL A 80 -29.27 0.29 10.17
N LYS A 81 -29.18 1.44 10.85
CA LYS A 81 -28.26 2.52 10.48
C LYS A 81 -26.81 2.11 10.77
N TYR A 82 -25.97 2.16 9.75
CA TYR A 82 -24.54 1.89 9.84
C TYR A 82 -23.75 3.17 9.57
N LYS A 83 -22.87 3.53 10.50
CA LYS A 83 -21.92 4.64 10.35
C LYS A 83 -20.71 4.16 9.56
N GLY A 84 -20.68 4.51 8.28
CA GLY A 84 -19.57 4.23 7.38
C GLY A 84 -18.74 5.48 7.07
N ILE A 85 -17.74 5.28 6.22
CA ILE A 85 -16.92 6.32 5.63
C ILE A 85 -17.04 6.27 4.11
N ALA A 86 -16.92 7.42 3.46
CA ALA A 86 -16.79 7.52 2.02
C ALA A 86 -15.66 8.46 1.65
N PHE A 87 -14.94 8.14 0.57
CA PHE A 87 -13.92 9.02 0.03
C PHE A 87 -14.53 10.30 -0.53
N CYS A 88 -13.85 11.42 -0.34
CA CYS A 88 -14.22 12.67 -1.00
C CYS A 88 -14.11 12.51 -2.53
N ARG A 89 -15.08 13.07 -3.26
CA ARG A 89 -15.04 13.09 -4.74
C ARG A 89 -13.94 14.03 -5.23
N GLY A 90 -13.36 13.74 -6.39
CA GLY A 90 -12.39 14.63 -7.06
C GLY A 90 -10.93 14.17 -7.02
N ASN A 91 -10.65 12.97 -6.53
CA ASN A 91 -9.31 12.39 -6.59
C ASN A 91 -8.97 12.02 -8.06
N CYS A 92 -7.72 12.20 -8.47
CA CYS A 92 -7.21 11.77 -9.76
C CYS A 92 -5.89 11.00 -9.58
N GLY A 93 -5.68 10.00 -10.42
CA GLY A 93 -4.39 9.31 -10.54
C GLY A 93 -3.57 9.96 -11.65
N VAL A 94 -2.32 10.31 -11.33
CA VAL A 94 -1.35 10.80 -12.32
C VAL A 94 -0.20 9.80 -12.38
N SER A 95 -0.01 9.21 -13.55
CA SER A 95 1.05 8.24 -13.80
C SER A 95 2.18 8.91 -14.59
N ILE A 96 3.43 8.72 -14.14
CA ILE A 96 4.64 9.22 -14.81
C ILE A 96 5.29 8.07 -15.58
N CYS A 97 5.40 8.23 -16.90
CA CYS A 97 5.96 7.20 -17.77
C CYS A 97 7.47 6.98 -17.52
N ARG A 98 8.00 5.75 -17.58
CA ARG A 98 7.33 4.45 -17.78
C ARG A 98 7.09 3.66 -16.48
N GLY A 99 7.66 4.10 -15.36
CA GLY A 99 7.54 3.38 -14.08
C GLY A 99 6.16 3.47 -13.45
N GLY A 100 5.47 4.61 -13.62
CA GLY A 100 4.12 4.82 -13.07
C GLY A 100 3.05 3.92 -13.69
N GLU A 101 3.23 3.49 -14.95
CA GLU A 101 2.29 2.60 -15.65
C GLU A 101 2.14 1.24 -14.95
N ALA A 102 3.16 0.79 -14.21
CA ALA A 102 3.07 -0.43 -13.42
C ALA A 102 2.07 -0.29 -12.25
N MET A 103 1.91 0.92 -11.71
CA MET A 103 1.05 1.19 -10.54
C MET A 103 -0.41 1.48 -10.91
N GLU A 104 -0.64 1.94 -12.14
CA GLU A 104 -1.97 2.25 -12.69
C GLU A 104 -2.95 1.08 -12.54
N LYS A 105 -2.50 -0.15 -12.82
CA LYS A 105 -3.33 -1.36 -12.71
C LYS A 105 -3.87 -1.55 -11.29
N ALA A 106 -3.02 -1.39 -10.27
CA ALA A 106 -3.43 -1.52 -8.87
C ALA A 106 -4.39 -0.39 -8.46
N LEU A 107 -4.11 0.85 -8.88
CA LEU A 107 -4.94 2.00 -8.59
C LEU A 107 -6.36 1.86 -9.18
N ARG A 108 -6.48 1.40 -10.42
CA ARG A 108 -7.77 1.12 -11.08
C ARG A 108 -8.56 0.02 -10.39
N GLN A 109 -7.89 -0.97 -9.80
CA GLN A 109 -8.56 -2.05 -9.06
C GLN A 109 -9.12 -1.56 -7.72
N CYS A 110 -8.39 -0.70 -7.01
CA CYS A 110 -8.83 -0.13 -5.74
C CYS A 110 -9.89 0.96 -5.93
N CYS A 111 -9.79 1.76 -6.98
CA CYS A 111 -10.69 2.89 -7.22
C CYS A 111 -11.27 2.88 -8.64
N ARG A 112 -12.48 2.32 -8.78
CA ARG A 112 -13.25 2.32 -10.04
C ARG A 112 -13.74 3.70 -10.51
N LEU A 113 -13.60 4.73 -9.68
CA LEU A 113 -14.14 6.08 -9.91
C LEU A 113 -13.06 7.13 -10.19
N LEU A 114 -11.78 6.76 -10.27
CA LEU A 114 -10.70 7.71 -10.58
C LEU A 114 -10.60 7.95 -12.09
N TYR A 115 -10.53 9.23 -12.47
CA TYR A 115 -10.07 9.63 -13.79
C TYR A 115 -8.54 9.55 -13.82
N GLU A 116 -8.00 9.02 -14.90
CA GLU A 116 -6.57 8.82 -15.05
C GLU A 116 -6.01 9.69 -16.17
N PHE A 117 -4.92 10.40 -15.85
CA PHE A 117 -4.16 11.20 -16.80
C PHE A 117 -2.73 10.67 -16.86
N ARG A 118 -2.28 10.38 -18.09
CA ARG A 118 -0.91 9.95 -18.38
C ARG A 118 -0.11 11.16 -18.84
N LEU A 119 0.99 11.45 -18.14
CA LEU A 119 1.96 12.52 -18.49
C LEU A 119 3.16 11.96 -19.24
#